data_AF-A0A3K0PFL8-F1
#
_entry.id   AF-A0A3K0PFL8-F1
#
_cell.length_a   1.000
_cell.length_b   1.000
_cell.length_c   1.000
_cell.angle_alpha   90.00
_cell.angle_beta   90.00
_cell.angle_gamma   90.00
#
_symmetry.space_group_name_H-M   'P 1'
#
loop_
_entity.id
_entity.type
_entity.pdbx_description
1 polymer ?
#
loop_
_entity_poly.entity_id
_entity_poly.type
_entity_poly.pdbx_seq_one_letter_code
_entity_poly.pdbx_strand_id
1 'polypeptide(L)'
;RVYETFRFYLSKDKNDVIEVPVGFITDLATIPRIFWSLLPPDGEYAKAAIIHDYLYHYSLRDRKEYDLIFLDGMTVLGVPKWKRT
;
A
#
# COMPACT_ATOMS: atom_id res chain seq x y z
N ARG A 1 8.24 -9.95 3.77
CA ARG A 1 7.73 -11.00 2.86
C ARG A 1 6.26 -11.23 3.16
N VAL A 2 5.42 -11.31 2.13
CA VAL A 2 3.99 -11.65 2.25
C VAL A 2 3.84 -13.16 2.49
N TYR A 3 3.10 -13.54 3.54
CA TYR A 3 2.90 -14.95 3.94
C TYR A 3 1.61 -15.57 3.43
N GLU A 4 0.64 -14.75 3.03
CA GLU A 4 -0.63 -15.18 2.45
C GLU A 4 -0.98 -14.29 1.25
N THR A 5 -1.50 -14.88 0.18
CA THR A 5 -2.02 -14.10 -0.95
C THR A 5 -3.21 -13.28 -0.47
N PHE A 6 -3.26 -12.00 -0.84
CA PHE A 6 -4.40 -11.15 -0.55
C PHE A 6 -4.80 -10.31 -1.75
N ARG A 7 -6.05 -9.86 -1.73
CA ARG A 7 -6.66 -9.04 -2.79
C ARG A 7 -7.08 -7.70 -2.25
N PHE A 8 -6.87 -6.67 -3.06
CA PHE A 8 -7.37 -5.32 -2.82
C PHE A 8 -8.35 -4.94 -3.93
N TYR A 9 -9.57 -4.58 -3.54
CA TYR A 9 -10.65 -4.18 -4.43
C TYR A 9 -10.77 -2.66 -4.40
N LEU A 10 -10.39 -1.99 -5.49
CA LEU A 10 -10.36 -0.52 -5.54
C LEU A 10 -11.73 0.07 -5.17
N SER A 11 -11.75 1.17 -4.45
CA SER A 11 -13.00 1.83 -4.05
C SER A 11 -13.73 2.46 -5.25
N LYS A 12 -12.98 2.93 -6.24
CA LYS A 12 -13.53 3.54 -7.46
C LYS A 12 -14.19 2.52 -8.39
N ASP A 13 -13.61 1.34 -8.52
CA ASP A 13 -14.15 0.23 -9.31
C ASP A 13 -13.81 -1.10 -8.64
N LYS A 14 -14.84 -1.80 -8.15
CA LYS A 14 -14.66 -3.09 -7.44
C LYS A 14 -14.31 -4.25 -8.37
N ASN A 15 -14.37 -4.06 -9.68
CA ASN A 15 -13.88 -5.04 -10.66
C ASN A 15 -12.38 -4.90 -10.91
N ASP A 16 -11.78 -3.75 -10.59
CA ASP A 16 -10.33 -3.58 -10.60
C ASP A 16 -9.76 -4.12 -9.28
N VAL A 17 -9.14 -5.30 -9.38
CA VAL A 17 -8.64 -6.06 -8.24
C VAL A 17 -7.14 -6.28 -8.38
N ILE A 18 -6.40 -5.90 -7.34
CA ILE A 18 -4.97 -6.16 -7.24
C ILE A 18 -4.77 -7.37 -6.34
N GLU A 19 -4.22 -8.45 -6.90
CA GLU A 19 -3.80 -9.62 -6.15
C GLU A 19 -2.30 -9.57 -5.90
N VAL A 20 -1.91 -9.57 -4.62
CA VAL A 20 -0.50 -9.67 -4.22
C VAL A 20 -0.22 -11.12 -3.81
N PRO A 21 0.66 -11.85 -4.52
CA PRO A 21 0.90 -13.25 -4.26
C PRO A 21 1.72 -13.47 -2.99
N VAL A 22 1.45 -14.59 -2.31
CA VAL A 22 2.34 -15.12 -1.27
C VAL A 22 3.77 -15.20 -1.79
N GLY A 23 4.73 -14.80 -0.95
CA GLY A 23 6.13 -14.78 -1.31
C GLY A 23 6.65 -13.44 -1.83
N PHE A 24 5.79 -12.47 -2.14
CA PHE A 24 6.26 -11.14 -2.52
C PHE A 24 7.16 -10.51 -1.44
N ILE A 25 8.29 -9.95 -1.88
CA ILE A 25 9.27 -9.28 -1.03
C ILE A 25 9.00 -7.78 -1.08
N THR A 26 8.87 -7.19 0.10
CA THR A 26 8.43 -5.81 0.35
C THR A 26 9.21 -5.31 1.55
N ASP A 27 9.64 -4.06 1.50
CA ASP A 27 10.28 -3.31 2.57
C ASP A 27 9.29 -2.40 3.31
N LEU A 28 7.99 -2.50 2.99
CA LEU A 28 6.90 -1.70 3.51
C LEU A 28 7.10 -0.21 3.19
N ALA A 29 6.71 0.70 4.07
CA ALA A 29 6.86 2.11 3.77
C ALA A 29 8.32 2.57 3.96
N THR A 30 8.95 3.02 2.87
CA THR A 30 10.26 3.69 2.92
C THR A 30 10.11 5.10 3.50
N ILE A 31 10.28 5.22 4.82
CA ILE A 31 10.14 6.48 5.57
C ILE A 31 11.45 6.82 6.27
N PRO A 32 11.95 8.07 6.17
CA PRO A 32 13.13 8.50 6.92
C PRO A 32 12.96 8.29 8.44
N ARG A 33 14.00 7.75 9.10
CA ARG A 33 13.95 7.34 10.52
C ARG A 33 13.45 8.42 11.48
N ILE A 34 13.72 9.70 11.19
CA ILE A 34 13.28 10.82 12.02
C ILE A 34 11.75 10.91 12.16
N PHE A 35 10.99 10.32 11.23
CA PHE A 35 9.52 10.34 11.24
C PHE A 35 8.89 9.07 11.84
N TRP A 36 9.68 8.06 12.24
CA TRP A 36 9.15 6.76 12.67
C TRP A 36 8.29 6.82 13.95
N SER A 37 8.48 7.83 14.80
CA SER A 37 7.61 8.03 15.97
C SER A 37 6.16 8.36 15.59
N LEU A 38 5.95 8.94 14.40
CA LEU A 38 4.65 9.35 13.89
C LEU A 38 4.13 8.42 12.79
N LEU A 39 5.06 7.96 11.94
CA LEU A 39 4.84 7.18 10.73
C LEU A 39 5.84 6.00 10.70
N PRO A 40 5.60 4.95 11.50
CA PRO A 40 6.45 3.76 11.47
C PRO A 40 6.27 2.99 10.14
N PRO A 41 7.35 2.43 9.55
CA PRO A 41 7.30 1.70 8.27
C PRO A 41 6.25 0.60 8.19
N ASP A 42 5.95 -0.04 9.33
CA ASP A 42 5.02 -1.14 9.53
C ASP A 42 3.71 -0.72 10.23
N GLY A 43 3.35 0.56 10.11
CA GLY A 43 2.15 1.12 10.72
C GLY A 43 0.82 0.63 10.13
N GLU A 44 -0.25 1.31 10.51
CA GLU A 44 -1.64 1.07 10.07
C GLU A 44 -1.85 1.00 8.55
N TYR A 45 -0.95 1.58 7.76
CA TYR A 45 -0.96 1.57 6.30
C TYR A 45 -0.09 0.46 5.67
N ALA A 46 0.51 -0.44 6.45
CA ALA A 46 1.46 -1.43 5.94
C ALA A 46 0.90 -2.27 4.77
N LYS A 47 -0.36 -2.71 4.84
CA LYS A 47 -0.99 -3.44 3.71
C LYS A 47 -1.09 -2.59 2.43
N ALA A 48 -1.35 -1.29 2.55
CA ALA A 48 -1.34 -0.39 1.41
C ALA A 48 0.08 -0.23 0.85
N ALA A 49 1.10 -0.18 1.71
CA ALA A 49 2.50 -0.10 1.28
C ALA A 49 2.91 -1.36 0.49
N ILE A 50 2.48 -2.54 0.93
CA ILE A 50 2.73 -3.80 0.19
C ILE A 50 2.12 -3.75 -1.22
N ILE A 51 0.90 -3.22 -1.36
CA ILE A 51 0.25 -3.06 -2.67
C ILE A 51 1.06 -2.08 -3.53
N HIS A 52 1.48 -0.95 -2.96
CA HIS A 52 2.29 0.05 -3.65
C HIS A 52 3.62 -0.55 -4.15
N ASP A 53 4.35 -1.25 -3.30
CA ASP A 53 5.61 -1.92 -3.65
C ASP A 53 5.41 -2.94 -4.77
N TYR A 54 4.32 -3.72 -4.70
CA TYR A 54 4.00 -4.72 -5.71
C TYR A 54 3.72 -4.08 -7.08
N LEU A 55 2.88 -3.05 -7.11
CA LEU A 55 2.57 -2.32 -8.33
C LEU A 55 3.82 -1.66 -8.93
N TYR A 56 4.65 -1.06 -8.07
CA TYR A 56 5.88 -0.40 -8.47
C TYR A 56 6.91 -1.40 -9.02
N HIS A 57 7.13 -2.51 -8.33
CA HIS A 57 8.11 -3.54 -8.71
C HIS A 57 7.83 -4.13 -10.09
N TYR A 58 6.56 -4.39 -10.41
CA TYR A 58 6.15 -5.00 -11.67
C TYR A 58 5.69 -3.99 -12.73
N SER A 59 5.76 -2.69 -12.45
CA SER A 59 5.35 -1.63 -13.37
C SER A 59 3.91 -1.77 -13.89
N LEU A 60 2.97 -2.14 -13.01
CA LEU A 60 1.61 -2.56 -13.41
C LEU A 60 0.63 -1.40 -13.67
N ARG A 61 1.01 -0.18 -13.29
CA ARG A 61 0.18 1.04 -13.37
C ARG A 61 1.08 2.24 -13.63
N ASP A 62 0.48 3.39 -13.91
CA ASP A 62 1.26 4.64 -13.97
C ASP A 62 1.65 5.11 -12.57
N ARG A 63 2.74 5.89 -12.46
CA ARG A 63 3.21 6.42 -11.17
C ARG A 63 2.11 7.11 -10.36
N LYS A 64 1.27 7.90 -11.02
CA LYS A 64 0.15 8.60 -10.36
C LYS A 64 -0.89 7.64 -9.80
N GLU A 65 -1.10 6.51 -10.45
CA GLU A 65 -2.04 5.50 -9.99
C GLU A 65 -1.50 4.75 -8.77
N TYR A 66 -0.19 4.53 -8.66
CA TYR A 66 0.41 3.98 -7.44
C TYR A 66 0.04 4.81 -6.21
N ASP A 67 0.22 6.13 -6.29
CA ASP A 67 -0.06 7.05 -5.20
C ASP A 67 -1.56 7.09 -4.87
N LEU A 68 -2.43 7.07 -5.88
CA LEU A 68 -3.89 7.05 -5.69
C LEU A 68 -4.38 5.74 -5.07
N ILE A 69 -3.84 4.60 -5.50
CA ILE A 69 -4.17 3.27 -4.96
C ILE A 69 -3.65 3.15 -3.53
N PHE A 70 -2.46 3.68 -3.23
CA PHE A 70 -1.94 3.75 -1.87
C PHE A 70 -2.88 4.56 -0.97
N LEU A 71 -3.31 5.75 -1.41
CA LEU A 71 -4.26 6.60 -0.68
C LEU A 71 -5.63 5.92 -0.47
N ASP A 72 -6.12 5.20 -1.47
CA ASP A 72 -7.35 4.41 -1.36
C ASP A 72 -7.18 3.28 -0.31
N GLY A 73 -6.07 2.55 -0.38
CA GLY A 73 -5.70 1.52 0.59
C GLY A 73 -5.64 2.06 2.02
N MET A 74 -4.98 3.21 2.23
CA MET A 74 -4.95 3.89 3.54
C MET A 74 -6.35 4.29 4.01
N THR A 75 -7.22 4.72 3.09
CA THR A 75 -8.60 5.09 3.40
C THR A 75 -9.41 3.88 3.84
N VAL A 76 -9.29 2.75 3.14
CA VAL A 76 -9.95 1.47 3.50
C VAL A 76 -9.46 0.93 4.84
N LEU A 77 -8.16 1.10 5.14
CA LEU A 77 -7.56 0.70 6.42
C LEU A 77 -7.93 1.62 7.59
N GLY A 78 -8.71 2.69 7.34
CA GLY A 78 -9.16 3.61 8.39
C GLY A 78 -8.10 4.59 8.86
N VAL A 79 -6.99 4.75 8.12
CA VAL A 79 -5.90 5.64 8.51
C VAL A 79 -6.41 7.08 8.64
N PRO A 80 -6.08 7.84 9.69
CA PRO A 80 -6.53 9.22 9.85
C PRO A 80 -6.14 10.11 8.66
N LYS A 81 -7.00 11.07 8.29
CA LYS A 81 -6.75 11.97 7.13
C LYS A 81 -5.41 12.72 7.22
N TRP A 82 -5.00 13.12 8.42
CA TRP A 82 -3.75 13.86 8.62
C TRP A 82 -2.48 13.03 8.35
N LYS A 83 -2.57 11.70 8.36
CA LYS A 83 -1.49 10.79 7.94
C LYS A 83 -1.53 10.43 6.45
N ARG A 84 -2.61 10.81 5.75
CA ARG A 84 -2.86 10.54 4.34
C ARG A 84 -2.52 11.71 3.42
N THR A 85 -2.10 12.84 3.99
CA THR A 85 -1.79 14.09 3.26
C THR A 85 -0.29 14.27 3.24
#